data_AF-A0A225UUU2-F1
#
_entry.id   AF-A0A225UUU2-F1
#
_cell.length_a   1.000
_cell.length_b   1.000
_cell.length_c   1.000
_cell.angle_alpha   90.00
_cell.angle_beta   90.00
_cell.angle_gamma   90.00
#
_symmetry.space_group_name_H-M   'P 1'
#
loop_
_entity.id
_entity.type
_entity.pdbx_description
1 polymer ?
#
loop_
_entity_poly.entity_id
_entity_poly.type
_entity_poly.pdbx_seq_one_letter_code
_entity_poly.pdbx_strand_id
1 'polypeptide(L)'
;MVGVTTSMKFQAQWAIMKRTWADPERRRLIVRLLFGGATGVLTLAIIHEAFKGMCSTPWEAVRLVIRLITIVSSTIVGFVARGCKPKFKHWTLRFEILRAVIRECARGPHVLYVHGGGFAVMSPRLYISFAATIAVAIEKELGASTNDPVQVDVFLGNYRKAPEHCFPTPPEDTVAAYKHLLHTEGIPPEQIILVGDSAGGGLVMSTLLRMRDASSEHLPLAAVLICPAVDLSEIETHGDAEASSAHCLLSPEMIAAGRRGYHTTASDPTTWADASSVHCDLRGLPPVLVQAASLDYIYQHSVRLAQKAESDGVTNWEIDVHHDMPHVFSIFPSYV
;
A
#
# COMPACT_ATOMS: atom_id res chain seq x y z
N MET A 1 13.56 -10.37 51.84
CA MET A 1 12.73 -11.59 51.91
C MET A 1 11.23 -11.34 51.61
N VAL A 2 10.85 -10.19 51.02
CA VAL A 2 9.44 -9.82 50.71
C VAL A 2 9.10 -9.92 49.20
N GLY A 3 10.11 -9.98 48.32
CA GLY A 3 9.89 -10.05 46.86
C GLY A 3 9.57 -11.45 46.29
N VAL A 4 9.98 -12.53 46.98
CA VAL A 4 9.79 -13.92 46.50
C VAL A 4 8.36 -14.42 46.74
N THR A 5 7.73 -13.99 47.82
CA THR A 5 6.36 -14.38 48.20
C THR A 5 5.28 -13.77 47.30
N THR A 6 5.51 -12.57 46.76
CA THR A 6 4.57 -11.90 45.83
C THR A 6 4.58 -12.56 44.45
N SER A 7 5.75 -12.98 43.96
CA SER A 7 5.91 -13.68 42.67
C SER A 7 5.23 -15.06 42.67
N MET A 8 5.39 -15.84 43.75
CA MET A 8 4.74 -17.15 43.89
C MET A 8 3.20 -17.05 43.95
N LYS A 9 2.66 -16.03 44.63
CA LYS A 9 1.20 -15.79 44.68
C LYS A 9 0.64 -15.45 43.30
N PHE A 10 1.36 -14.67 42.51
CA PHE A 10 0.93 -14.29 41.16
C PHE A 10 0.93 -15.49 40.20
N GLN A 11 1.96 -16.34 40.26
CA GLN A 11 2.02 -17.58 39.46
C GLN A 11 0.91 -18.58 39.82
N ALA A 12 0.59 -18.72 41.12
CA ALA A 12 -0.50 -19.58 41.57
C ALA A 12 -1.87 -19.07 41.11
N GLN A 13 -2.13 -17.76 41.20
CA GLN A 13 -3.37 -17.14 40.70
C GLN A 13 -3.51 -17.30 39.17
N TRP A 14 -2.42 -17.14 38.42
CA TRP A 14 -2.40 -17.31 36.97
C TRP A 14 -2.69 -18.76 36.54
N ALA A 15 -2.16 -19.74 37.27
CA ALA A 15 -2.45 -21.16 37.01
C ALA A 15 -3.93 -21.51 37.25
N ILE A 16 -4.56 -20.91 38.27
CA ILE A 16 -5.99 -21.08 38.57
C ILE A 16 -6.84 -20.47 37.45
N MET A 17 -6.49 -19.26 36.97
CA MET A 17 -7.19 -18.64 35.83
C MET A 17 -7.12 -19.50 34.57
N LYS A 18 -5.93 -20.00 34.20
CA LYS A 18 -5.77 -20.87 33.01
C LYS A 18 -6.61 -22.14 33.10
N ARG A 19 -6.62 -22.82 34.26
CA ARG A 19 -7.43 -24.04 34.48
C ARG A 19 -8.92 -23.75 34.40
N THR A 20 -9.34 -22.62 34.94
CA THR A 20 -10.75 -22.18 34.92
C THR A 20 -11.21 -21.81 33.51
N TRP A 21 -10.33 -21.23 32.70
CA TRP A 21 -10.62 -20.82 31.31
C TRP A 21 -10.58 -21.98 30.30
N ALA A 22 -9.86 -23.06 30.62
CA ALA A 22 -9.79 -24.28 29.80
C ALA A 22 -11.07 -25.13 29.87
N ASP A 23 -11.89 -24.96 30.91
CA ASP A 23 -13.20 -25.63 31.07
C ASP A 23 -14.30 -24.85 30.30
N PRO A 24 -14.92 -25.45 29.26
CA PRO A 24 -15.90 -24.78 28.42
C PRO A 24 -17.16 -24.30 29.17
N GLU A 25 -17.62 -25.04 30.17
CA GLU A 25 -18.82 -24.74 30.95
C GLU A 25 -18.54 -23.62 31.97
N ARG A 26 -17.39 -23.68 32.65
CA ARG A 26 -16.95 -22.58 33.54
C ARG A 26 -16.67 -21.31 32.77
N ARG A 27 -16.07 -21.39 31.57
CA ARG A 27 -15.88 -20.25 30.67
C ARG A 27 -17.22 -19.62 30.28
N ARG A 28 -18.22 -20.42 29.88
CA ARG A 28 -19.58 -19.93 29.57
C ARG A 28 -20.25 -19.27 30.78
N LEU A 29 -20.11 -19.86 31.96
CA LEU A 29 -20.66 -19.32 33.21
C LEU A 29 -20.00 -17.98 33.58
N ILE A 30 -18.68 -17.88 33.48
CA ILE A 30 -17.93 -16.64 33.75
C ILE A 30 -18.33 -15.55 32.75
N VAL A 31 -18.44 -15.88 31.46
CA VAL A 31 -18.92 -14.94 30.44
C VAL A 31 -20.36 -14.49 30.74
N ARG A 32 -21.25 -15.39 31.16
CA ARG A 32 -22.62 -15.04 31.59
C ARG A 32 -22.67 -14.23 32.89
N LEU A 33 -21.73 -14.41 33.81
CA LEU A 33 -21.66 -13.63 35.06
C LEU A 33 -21.06 -12.24 34.84
N LEU A 34 -20.07 -12.12 33.96
CA LEU A 34 -19.41 -10.86 33.64
C LEU A 34 -20.22 -10.01 32.65
N PHE A 35 -20.95 -10.65 31.73
CA PHE A 35 -21.63 -9.99 30.62
C PHE A 35 -23.12 -10.36 30.47
N GLY A 36 -23.68 -11.17 31.37
CA GLY A 36 -25.11 -11.46 31.40
C GLY A 36 -25.87 -10.54 32.34
N GLY A 37 -27.14 -10.26 31.99
CA GLY A 37 -28.02 -9.36 32.74
C GLY A 37 -27.92 -7.90 32.27
N ALA A 38 -28.65 -7.01 32.96
CA ALA A 38 -28.80 -5.60 32.58
C ALA A 38 -27.46 -4.84 32.52
N THR A 39 -26.49 -5.21 33.35
CA THR A 39 -25.14 -4.62 33.39
C THR A 39 -24.35 -4.91 32.11
N GLY A 40 -24.37 -6.15 31.61
CA GLY A 40 -23.69 -6.50 30.36
C GLY A 40 -24.31 -5.80 29.14
N VAL A 41 -25.64 -5.69 29.12
CA VAL A 41 -26.37 -4.92 28.10
C VAL A 41 -26.01 -3.43 28.16
N LEU A 42 -25.94 -2.85 29.37
CA LEU A 42 -25.56 -1.46 29.57
C LEU A 42 -24.11 -1.20 29.16
N THR A 43 -23.17 -2.09 29.50
CA THR A 43 -21.76 -1.99 29.07
C THR A 43 -21.63 -2.07 27.55
N LEU A 44 -22.34 -3.00 26.90
CA LEU A 44 -22.38 -3.11 25.45
C LEU A 44 -22.98 -1.86 24.79
N ALA A 45 -24.03 -1.29 25.37
CA ALA A 45 -24.66 -0.07 24.89
C ALA A 45 -23.74 1.15 25.04
N ILE A 46 -23.03 1.30 26.17
CA ILE A 46 -22.05 2.37 26.39
C ILE A 46 -20.88 2.25 25.40
N ILE A 47 -20.34 1.03 25.23
CA ILE A 47 -19.27 0.77 24.27
C ILE A 47 -19.74 1.05 22.83
N HIS A 48 -20.94 0.60 22.46
CA HIS A 48 -21.47 0.88 21.12
C HIS A 48 -21.68 2.37 20.90
N GLU A 49 -22.27 3.10 21.85
CA GLU A 49 -22.54 4.53 21.71
C GLU A 49 -21.24 5.35 21.63
N ALA A 50 -20.21 4.99 22.42
CA ALA A 50 -18.90 5.64 22.36
C ALA A 50 -18.17 5.44 21.02
N PHE A 51 -18.48 4.35 20.31
CA PHE A 51 -17.86 3.97 19.03
C PHE A 51 -18.84 3.99 17.86
N LYS A 52 -20.00 4.62 18.00
CA LYS A 52 -21.10 4.59 17.02
C LYS A 52 -20.74 5.22 15.67
N GLY A 53 -19.77 6.13 15.66
CA GLY A 53 -19.21 6.70 14.43
C GLY A 53 -18.19 5.81 13.72
N MET A 54 -17.81 4.67 14.31
CA MET A 54 -16.79 3.74 13.78
C MET A 54 -17.27 2.27 13.73
N CYS A 55 -18.41 1.94 14.33
CA CYS A 55 -18.91 0.57 14.44
C CYS A 55 -20.42 0.54 14.27
N SER A 56 -20.89 -0.24 13.32
CA SER A 56 -22.32 -0.39 12.99
C SER A 56 -23.06 -1.29 13.99
N THR A 57 -22.34 -2.18 14.68
CA THR A 57 -22.93 -3.08 15.69
C THR A 57 -22.21 -3.05 17.05
N PRO A 58 -22.90 -3.37 18.16
CA PRO A 58 -22.26 -3.50 19.47
C PRO A 58 -21.14 -4.54 19.51
N TRP A 59 -21.25 -5.59 18.69
CA TRP A 59 -20.24 -6.63 18.60
C TRP A 59 -18.97 -6.15 17.87
N GLU A 60 -19.11 -5.31 16.85
CA GLU A 60 -17.99 -4.64 16.21
C GLU A 60 -17.26 -3.72 17.17
N ALA A 61 -18.00 -2.97 18.00
CA ALA A 61 -17.41 -2.09 19.00
C ALA A 61 -16.61 -2.89 20.06
N VAL A 62 -17.13 -4.02 20.53
CA VAL A 62 -16.38 -4.92 21.42
C VAL A 62 -15.11 -5.47 20.74
N ARG A 63 -15.21 -5.92 19.49
CA ARG A 63 -14.06 -6.39 18.73
C ARG A 63 -13.01 -5.29 18.55
N LEU A 64 -13.44 -4.08 18.22
CA LEU A 64 -12.55 -2.93 18.06
C LEU A 64 -11.83 -2.62 19.38
N VAL A 65 -12.53 -2.59 20.51
CA VAL A 65 -11.91 -2.38 21.83
C VAL A 65 -10.85 -3.45 22.14
N ILE A 66 -11.14 -4.73 21.87
CA ILE A 66 -10.17 -5.82 22.08
C ILE A 66 -8.93 -5.63 21.21
N ARG A 67 -9.10 -5.26 19.93
CA ARG A 67 -7.99 -5.01 19.02
C ARG A 67 -7.19 -3.78 19.41
N LEU A 68 -7.84 -2.70 19.83
CA LEU A 68 -7.19 -1.49 20.34
C LEU A 68 -6.33 -1.79 21.58
N ILE A 69 -6.84 -2.58 22.53
CA ILE A 69 -6.05 -3.01 23.69
C ILE A 69 -4.83 -3.84 23.24
N THR A 70 -5.03 -4.73 22.27
CA THR A 70 -3.99 -5.61 21.74
C THR A 70 -2.89 -4.80 21.05
N ILE A 71 -3.25 -3.86 20.17
CA ILE A 71 -2.28 -3.07 19.40
C ILE A 71 -1.52 -2.06 20.27
N VAL A 72 -2.19 -1.45 21.26
CA VAL A 72 -1.51 -0.58 22.23
C VAL A 72 -0.52 -1.38 23.05
N SER A 73 -0.91 -2.57 23.51
CA SER A 73 -0.04 -3.46 24.28
C SER A 73 1.16 -3.92 23.46
N SER A 74 0.96 -4.35 22.22
CA SER A 74 2.05 -4.79 21.34
C SER A 74 3.03 -3.65 21.00
N THR A 75 2.50 -2.43 20.78
CA THR A 75 3.31 -1.23 20.51
C THR A 75 4.21 -0.90 21.71
N ILE A 76 3.67 -0.94 22.93
CA ILE A 76 4.44 -0.71 24.17
C ILE A 76 5.50 -1.79 24.34
N VAL A 77 5.15 -3.07 24.15
CA VAL A 77 6.10 -4.18 24.24
C VAL A 77 7.24 -4.01 23.23
N GLY A 78 6.93 -3.65 21.98
CA GLY A 78 7.94 -3.36 20.96
C GLY A 78 8.86 -2.20 21.34
N PHE A 79 8.32 -1.12 21.90
CA PHE A 79 9.10 0.02 22.38
C PHE A 79 10.07 -0.37 23.50
N VAL A 80 9.60 -1.17 24.46
CA VAL A 80 10.44 -1.70 25.55
C VAL A 80 11.52 -2.63 25.00
N ALA A 81 11.18 -3.51 24.06
CA ALA A 81 12.12 -4.42 23.41
C ALA A 81 13.24 -3.68 22.66
N ARG A 82 12.98 -2.46 22.18
CA ARG A 82 13.99 -1.57 21.57
C ARG A 82 14.83 -0.79 22.58
N GLY A 83 14.74 -1.10 23.87
CA GLY A 83 15.43 -0.38 24.94
C GLY A 83 14.83 1.00 25.19
N CYS A 84 13.49 1.09 25.16
CA CYS A 84 12.74 2.33 25.32
C CYS A 84 13.12 3.40 24.28
N LYS A 85 13.41 2.95 23.05
CA LYS A 85 13.71 3.83 21.92
C LYS A 85 12.56 3.79 20.91
N PRO A 86 12.16 4.96 20.40
CA PRO A 86 11.16 5.03 19.35
C PRO A 86 11.68 4.33 18.08
N LYS A 87 10.75 3.81 17.28
CA LYS A 87 11.01 3.11 16.02
C LYS A 87 11.80 3.98 15.04
N PHE A 88 11.55 5.29 15.04
CA PHE A 88 12.27 6.27 14.23
C PHE A 88 12.84 7.38 15.09
N LYS A 89 13.98 7.94 14.68
CA LYS A 89 14.78 8.91 15.45
C LYS A 89 13.99 10.13 15.96
N HIS A 90 12.99 10.58 15.20
CA HIS A 90 12.19 11.77 15.51
C HIS A 90 10.81 11.46 16.11
N TRP A 91 10.51 10.19 16.38
CA TRP A 91 9.21 9.79 16.91
C TRP A 91 9.20 9.76 18.44
N THR A 92 7.99 9.72 19.00
CA THR A 92 7.77 9.50 20.43
C THR A 92 6.89 8.26 20.63
N LEU A 93 6.93 7.64 21.81
CA LEU A 93 6.02 6.54 22.15
C LEU A 93 4.54 6.94 22.00
N ARG A 94 4.20 8.18 22.37
CA ARG A 94 2.85 8.73 22.20
C ARG A 94 2.44 8.75 20.73
N PHE A 95 3.37 9.15 19.85
CA PHE A 95 3.14 9.16 18.41
C PHE A 95 2.99 7.73 17.84
N GLU A 96 3.79 6.77 18.31
CA GLU A 96 3.65 5.36 17.93
C GLU A 96 2.29 4.77 18.33
N ILE A 97 1.87 5.01 19.57
CA ILE A 97 0.56 4.57 20.07
C ILE A 97 -0.58 5.24 19.28
N LEU A 98 -0.51 6.56 19.10
CA LEU A 98 -1.52 7.31 18.35
C LEU A 98 -1.63 6.77 16.92
N ARG A 99 -0.51 6.55 16.23
CA ARG A 99 -0.49 5.98 14.88
C ARG A 99 -1.04 4.56 14.84
N ALA A 100 -0.71 3.72 15.81
CA ALA A 100 -1.21 2.36 15.90
C ALA A 100 -2.73 2.31 16.13
N VAL A 101 -3.25 3.20 16.98
CA VAL A 101 -4.69 3.35 17.22
C VAL A 101 -5.41 3.88 15.99
N ILE A 102 -4.87 4.93 15.34
CA ILE A 102 -5.45 5.49 14.10
C ILE A 102 -5.57 4.38 13.05
N ARG A 103 -4.54 3.56 12.87
CA ARG A 103 -4.56 2.44 11.92
C ARG A 103 -5.54 1.35 12.25
N GLU A 104 -5.67 0.97 13.52
CA GLU A 104 -6.64 -0.06 13.91
C GLU A 104 -8.09 0.45 13.77
N CYS A 105 -8.30 1.75 13.99
CA CYS A 105 -9.60 2.39 13.73
C CYS A 105 -9.86 2.60 12.23
N ALA A 106 -8.82 2.83 11.43
CA ALA A 106 -8.89 2.99 9.98
C ALA A 106 -9.02 1.62 9.29
N ARG A 107 -10.25 1.11 9.16
CA ARG A 107 -10.56 -0.08 8.34
C ARG A 107 -10.63 0.24 6.83
N GLY A 108 -9.79 1.13 6.34
CA GLY A 108 -9.77 1.48 4.92
C GLY A 108 -8.55 0.92 4.21
N PRO A 109 -8.57 0.94 2.87
CA PRO A 109 -7.44 0.49 2.09
C PRO A 109 -6.23 1.40 2.34
N HIS A 110 -5.05 0.80 2.19
CA HIS A 110 -3.77 1.47 2.27
C HIS A 110 -3.21 1.63 0.85
N VAL A 111 -2.71 2.81 0.52
CA VAL A 111 -2.06 3.07 -0.76
C VAL A 111 -0.56 3.11 -0.56
N LEU A 112 0.21 2.33 -1.32
CA LEU A 112 1.65 2.57 -1.50
C LEU A 112 1.85 3.28 -2.83
N TYR A 113 2.15 4.58 -2.76
CA TYR A 113 2.41 5.41 -3.93
C TYR A 113 3.91 5.42 -4.26
N VAL A 114 4.27 5.03 -5.48
CA VAL A 114 5.63 5.04 -6.00
C VAL A 114 5.73 6.13 -7.07
N HIS A 115 6.54 7.14 -6.80
CA HIS A 115 6.58 8.33 -7.63
C HIS A 115 7.33 8.14 -8.96
N GLY A 116 7.01 8.95 -9.96
CA GLY A 116 7.71 9.05 -11.23
C GLY A 116 9.01 9.86 -11.18
N GLY A 117 9.41 10.42 -12.33
CA GLY A 117 10.65 11.19 -12.45
C GLY A 117 11.80 10.43 -13.13
N GLY A 118 11.47 9.57 -14.10
CA GLY A 118 12.46 8.92 -14.98
C GLY A 118 13.52 8.10 -14.24
N PHE A 119 13.17 7.52 -13.08
CA PHE A 119 14.07 6.77 -12.19
C PHE A 119 15.23 7.57 -11.56
N ALA A 120 15.37 8.85 -11.89
CA ALA A 120 16.54 9.66 -11.55
C ALA A 120 16.21 10.89 -10.69
N VAL A 121 15.01 11.45 -10.83
CA VAL A 121 14.63 12.72 -10.19
C VAL A 121 13.38 12.60 -9.32
N MET A 122 12.94 13.74 -8.78
CA MET A 122 11.78 13.91 -7.90
C MET A 122 11.93 13.26 -6.51
N SER A 123 10.96 13.53 -5.66
CA SER A 123 10.89 12.96 -4.32
C SER A 123 9.44 12.80 -3.89
N PRO A 124 9.16 11.92 -2.91
CA PRO A 124 7.83 11.76 -2.31
C PRO A 124 7.15 13.07 -1.93
N ARG A 125 7.92 14.08 -1.51
CA ARG A 125 7.38 15.34 -1.01
C ARG A 125 6.57 16.11 -2.06
N LEU A 126 6.89 15.93 -3.35
CA LEU A 126 6.16 16.57 -4.45
C LEU A 126 4.75 16.00 -4.63
N TYR A 127 4.51 14.79 -4.13
CA TYR A 127 3.28 14.04 -4.35
C TYR A 127 2.33 14.07 -3.14
N ILE A 128 2.63 14.85 -2.09
CA ILE A 128 1.78 14.91 -0.89
C ILE A 128 0.36 15.36 -1.22
N SER A 129 0.20 16.44 -1.99
CA SER A 129 -1.14 16.96 -2.35
C SER A 129 -1.90 15.99 -3.26
N PHE A 130 -1.20 15.35 -4.19
CA PHE A 130 -1.82 14.36 -5.07
C PHE A 130 -2.22 13.09 -4.31
N ALA A 131 -1.37 12.60 -3.41
CA ALA A 131 -1.67 11.50 -2.52
C ALA A 131 -2.90 11.77 -1.64
N ALA A 132 -3.03 12.99 -1.11
CA ALA A 132 -4.23 13.39 -0.37
C ALA A 132 -5.48 13.37 -1.27
N THR A 133 -5.35 13.77 -2.54
CA THR A 133 -6.45 13.72 -3.51
C THR A 133 -6.87 12.28 -3.82
N ILE A 134 -5.90 11.38 -4.01
CA ILE A 134 -6.16 9.94 -4.18
C ILE A 134 -6.89 9.37 -2.96
N ALA A 135 -6.43 9.69 -1.75
CA ALA A 135 -7.07 9.23 -0.52
C ALA A 135 -8.54 9.65 -0.48
N VAL A 136 -8.82 10.95 -0.65
CA VAL A 136 -10.18 11.50 -0.65
C VAL A 136 -11.06 10.86 -1.73
N ALA A 137 -10.53 10.62 -2.93
CA ALA A 137 -11.27 9.97 -4.00
C ALA A 137 -11.67 8.54 -3.63
N ILE A 138 -10.72 7.73 -3.10
CA ILE A 138 -10.99 6.35 -2.67
C ILE A 138 -11.98 6.34 -1.49
N GLU A 139 -11.80 7.22 -0.50
CA GLU A 139 -12.70 7.35 0.65
C GLU A 139 -14.14 7.66 0.21
N LYS A 140 -14.30 8.56 -0.75
CA LYS A 140 -15.61 8.94 -1.29
C LYS A 140 -16.31 7.77 -2.00
N GLU A 141 -15.60 7.07 -2.89
CA GLU A 141 -16.17 5.95 -3.66
C GLU A 141 -16.52 4.77 -2.74
N LEU A 142 -15.65 4.44 -1.78
CA LEU A 142 -15.93 3.35 -0.84
C LEU A 142 -17.00 3.74 0.18
N GLY A 143 -16.99 4.96 0.70
CA GLY A 143 -17.99 5.46 1.65
C GLY A 143 -19.40 5.53 1.07
N ALA A 144 -19.53 5.82 -0.23
CA ALA A 144 -20.82 5.78 -0.94
C ALA A 144 -21.42 4.37 -0.97
N SER A 145 -20.58 3.33 -0.93
CA SER A 145 -21.00 1.93 -1.00
C SER A 145 -21.30 1.31 0.37
N THR A 146 -20.65 1.78 1.44
CA THR A 146 -20.69 1.14 2.77
C THR A 146 -21.51 1.90 3.81
N ASN A 147 -21.91 3.16 3.55
CA ASN A 147 -22.54 4.06 4.53
C ASN A 147 -21.70 4.29 5.82
N ASP A 148 -20.43 3.88 5.82
CA ASP A 148 -19.48 4.03 6.92
C ASP A 148 -18.32 4.94 6.49
N PRO A 149 -17.77 5.78 7.40
CA PRO A 149 -16.58 6.56 7.08
C PRO A 149 -15.39 5.63 6.82
N VAL A 150 -14.84 5.73 5.61
CA VAL A 150 -13.61 5.04 5.20
C VAL A 150 -12.45 6.02 5.37
N GLN A 151 -11.34 5.55 5.93
CA GLN A 151 -10.10 6.32 6.01
C GLN A 151 -9.02 5.63 5.19
N VAL A 152 -8.35 6.36 4.31
CA VAL A 152 -7.29 5.83 3.44
C VAL A 152 -5.93 6.42 3.86
N ASP A 153 -5.02 5.54 4.25
CA ASP A 153 -3.64 5.92 4.55
C ASP A 153 -2.77 5.77 3.30
N VAL A 154 -2.01 6.81 2.94
CA VAL A 154 -1.08 6.77 1.80
C VAL A 154 0.37 6.78 2.29
N PHE A 155 1.13 5.77 1.86
CA PHE A 155 2.57 5.66 2.03
C PHE A 155 3.27 6.10 0.75
N LEU A 156 4.09 7.14 0.84
CA LEU A 156 4.87 7.62 -0.30
C LEU A 156 6.25 6.95 -0.28
N GLY A 157 6.49 6.05 -1.24
CA GLY A 157 7.73 5.29 -1.36
C GLY A 157 8.89 6.15 -1.85
N ASN A 158 10.02 6.11 -1.14
CA ASN A 158 11.27 6.77 -1.57
C ASN A 158 12.31 5.72 -1.95
N TYR A 159 12.43 5.43 -3.24
CA TYR A 159 13.42 4.50 -3.77
C TYR A 159 14.74 5.22 -4.11
N ARG A 160 15.85 4.48 -4.09
CA ARG A 160 17.16 4.95 -4.58
C ARG A 160 17.15 5.08 -6.10
N LYS A 161 17.89 6.05 -6.63
CA LYS A 161 17.72 6.57 -8.00
C LYS A 161 18.99 6.44 -8.82
N ALA A 162 18.82 6.41 -10.13
CA ALA A 162 19.91 6.54 -11.09
C ALA A 162 20.48 7.98 -11.08
N PRO A 163 21.76 8.17 -11.43
CA PRO A 163 22.73 7.15 -11.86
C PRO A 163 23.46 6.42 -10.72
N GLU A 164 23.33 6.85 -9.47
CA GLU A 164 24.03 6.21 -8.33
C GLU A 164 23.52 4.78 -8.07
N HIS A 165 22.25 4.54 -8.37
CA HIS A 165 21.56 3.27 -8.15
C HIS A 165 20.67 2.90 -9.34
N CYS A 166 21.28 2.27 -10.34
CA CYS A 166 20.59 1.72 -11.52
C CYS A 166 19.79 0.44 -11.18
N PHE A 167 19.05 -0.10 -12.14
CA PHE A 167 18.44 -1.43 -12.07
C PHE A 167 19.48 -2.49 -11.64
N PRO A 168 19.15 -3.41 -10.71
CA PRO A 168 17.82 -3.69 -10.13
C PRO A 168 17.49 -2.95 -8.82
N THR A 169 18.29 -1.96 -8.41
CA THR A 169 18.14 -1.34 -7.08
C THR A 169 16.79 -0.64 -6.84
N PRO A 170 16.24 0.18 -7.76
CA PRO A 170 14.94 0.83 -7.50
C PRO A 170 13.76 -0.16 -7.33
N PRO A 171 13.63 -1.23 -8.14
CA PRO A 171 12.69 -2.32 -7.88
C PRO A 171 12.89 -3.04 -6.54
N GLU A 172 14.13 -3.26 -6.11
CA GLU A 172 14.41 -3.88 -4.80
C GLU A 172 13.89 -3.02 -3.64
N ASP A 173 14.07 -1.70 -3.74
CA ASP A 173 13.60 -0.75 -2.72
C ASP A 173 12.07 -0.69 -2.63
N THR A 174 11.38 -0.77 -3.77
CA THR A 174 9.91 -0.76 -3.81
C THR A 174 9.31 -2.06 -3.28
N VAL A 175 9.91 -3.20 -3.60
CA VAL A 175 9.58 -4.49 -2.96
C VAL A 175 9.85 -4.44 -1.46
N ALA A 176 10.97 -3.85 -1.01
CA ALA A 176 11.27 -3.70 0.41
C ALA A 176 10.25 -2.82 1.12
N ALA A 177 9.82 -1.71 0.50
CA ALA A 177 8.76 -0.85 1.03
C ALA A 177 7.42 -1.59 1.15
N TYR A 178 7.03 -2.39 0.15
CA TYR A 178 5.82 -3.19 0.18
C TYR A 178 5.88 -4.28 1.26
N LYS A 179 6.99 -5.03 1.34
CA LYS A 179 7.21 -6.04 2.40
C LYS A 179 7.22 -5.43 3.80
N HIS A 180 7.67 -4.18 3.95
CA HIS A 180 7.58 -3.45 5.21
C HIS A 180 6.10 -3.22 5.61
N LEU A 181 5.21 -2.89 4.67
CA LEU A 181 3.78 -2.78 4.95
C LEU A 181 3.19 -4.12 5.41
N LEU A 182 3.53 -5.22 4.72
CA LEU A 182 3.03 -6.55 5.08
C LEU A 182 3.52 -7.00 6.46
N HIS A 183 4.84 -7.06 6.65
CA HIS A 183 5.42 -7.79 7.77
C HIS A 183 5.69 -6.92 9.00
N THR A 184 5.96 -5.63 8.80
CA THR A 184 6.33 -4.73 9.89
C THR A 184 5.14 -3.86 10.33
N GLU A 185 4.32 -3.42 9.38
CA GLU A 185 3.12 -2.67 9.68
C GLU A 185 1.89 -3.57 9.88
N GLY A 186 1.98 -4.85 9.49
CA GLY A 186 0.94 -5.85 9.72
C GLY A 186 -0.29 -5.67 8.82
N ILE A 187 -0.14 -4.97 7.70
CA ILE A 187 -1.25 -4.68 6.79
C ILE A 187 -1.45 -5.89 5.88
N PRO A 188 -2.65 -6.51 5.85
CA PRO A 188 -2.95 -7.60 4.94
C PRO A 188 -2.82 -7.18 3.47
N PRO A 189 -2.31 -8.04 2.58
CA PRO A 189 -2.12 -7.71 1.17
C PRO A 189 -3.43 -7.30 0.47
N GLU A 190 -4.55 -7.92 0.83
CA GLU A 190 -5.91 -7.61 0.34
C GLU A 190 -6.42 -6.23 0.76
N GLN A 191 -5.68 -5.48 1.58
CA GLN A 191 -5.98 -4.10 1.97
C GLN A 191 -5.03 -3.09 1.32
N ILE A 192 -4.09 -3.52 0.47
CA ILE A 192 -3.09 -2.63 -0.12
C ILE A 192 -3.38 -2.42 -1.60
N ILE A 193 -3.37 -1.16 -2.04
CA ILE A 193 -3.38 -0.76 -3.44
C ILE A 193 -2.00 -0.18 -3.77
N LEU A 194 -1.35 -0.68 -4.81
CA LEU A 194 -0.12 -0.06 -5.32
C LEU A 194 -0.47 0.99 -6.36
N VAL A 195 0.09 2.19 -6.25
CA VAL A 195 -0.13 3.25 -7.23
C VAL A 195 1.21 3.80 -7.69
N GLY A 196 1.39 4.05 -8.97
CA GLY A 196 2.60 4.69 -9.45
C GLY A 196 2.45 5.40 -10.77
N ASP A 197 3.14 6.53 -10.91
CA ASP A 197 3.17 7.33 -12.14
C ASP A 197 4.48 7.16 -12.90
N SER A 198 4.43 7.16 -14.24
CA SER A 198 5.62 7.19 -15.09
C SER A 198 6.59 6.05 -14.72
N ALA A 199 7.86 6.38 -14.43
CA ALA A 199 8.85 5.47 -13.87
C ALA A 199 8.36 4.68 -12.64
N GLY A 200 7.60 5.31 -11.74
CA GLY A 200 7.01 4.69 -10.58
C GLY A 200 5.96 3.63 -10.94
N GLY A 201 5.21 3.84 -12.02
CA GLY A 201 4.32 2.81 -12.59
C GLY A 201 5.10 1.58 -13.07
N GLY A 202 6.26 1.79 -13.69
CA GLY A 202 7.20 0.71 -14.00
C GLY A 202 7.67 -0.06 -12.77
N LEU A 203 8.02 0.64 -11.69
CA LEU A 203 8.43 0.03 -10.43
C LEU A 203 7.29 -0.70 -9.70
N VAL A 204 6.04 -0.23 -9.82
CA VAL A 204 4.86 -0.96 -9.36
C VAL A 204 4.74 -2.28 -10.11
N MET A 205 4.89 -2.28 -11.44
CA MET A 205 4.91 -3.51 -12.23
C MET A 205 6.03 -4.47 -11.81
N SER A 206 7.25 -3.98 -11.62
CA SER A 206 8.36 -4.77 -11.09
C SER A 206 8.02 -5.37 -9.71
N THR A 207 7.37 -4.59 -8.83
CA THR A 207 6.93 -5.07 -7.51
C THR A 207 5.91 -6.20 -7.66
N LEU A 208 4.89 -6.03 -8.49
CA LEU A 208 3.86 -7.05 -8.73
C LEU A 208 4.45 -8.36 -9.25
N LEU A 209 5.33 -8.28 -10.26
CA LEU A 209 6.01 -9.45 -10.84
C LEU A 209 6.85 -10.18 -9.78
N ARG A 210 7.72 -9.45 -9.06
CA ARG A 210 8.58 -10.03 -8.01
C ARG A 210 7.79 -10.62 -6.86
N MET A 211 6.66 -10.02 -6.48
CA MET A 211 5.82 -10.53 -5.40
C MET A 211 5.06 -11.78 -5.83
N ARG A 212 4.49 -11.80 -7.04
CA ARG A 212 3.85 -12.99 -7.62
C ARG A 212 4.82 -14.16 -7.66
N ASP A 213 6.02 -13.93 -8.21
CA ASP A 213 7.02 -14.98 -8.40
C ASP A 213 7.55 -15.52 -7.06
N ALA A 214 7.44 -14.74 -5.99
CA ALA A 214 7.72 -15.19 -4.63
C ALA A 214 6.55 -15.96 -4.00
N SER A 215 5.32 -15.45 -4.10
CA SER A 215 4.07 -16.15 -3.72
C SER A 215 2.85 -15.29 -4.09
N SER A 216 1.84 -15.92 -4.69
CA SER A 216 0.56 -15.26 -5.00
C SER A 216 -0.19 -14.74 -3.76
N GLU A 217 0.07 -15.32 -2.57
CA GLU A 217 -0.56 -14.87 -1.32
C GLU A 217 -0.11 -13.47 -0.89
N HIS A 218 1.00 -12.97 -1.45
CA HIS A 218 1.51 -11.64 -1.15
C HIS A 218 1.11 -10.60 -2.21
N LEU A 219 0.18 -10.89 -3.11
CA LEU A 219 -0.25 -9.90 -4.10
C LEU A 219 -1.21 -8.88 -3.49
N PRO A 220 -1.03 -7.57 -3.78
CA PRO A 220 -1.91 -6.53 -3.28
C PRO A 220 -3.34 -6.68 -3.85
N LEU A 221 -4.30 -5.99 -3.24
CA LEU A 221 -5.69 -5.93 -3.71
C LEU A 221 -5.81 -5.57 -5.19
N ALA A 222 -5.07 -4.54 -5.61
CA ALA A 222 -5.05 -4.01 -6.97
C ALA A 222 -3.82 -3.12 -7.18
N ALA A 223 -3.60 -2.70 -8.43
CA ALA A 223 -2.69 -1.61 -8.74
C ALA A 223 -3.28 -0.57 -9.70
N VAL A 224 -2.77 0.66 -9.63
CA VAL A 224 -3.08 1.74 -10.57
C VAL A 224 -1.78 2.29 -11.14
N LEU A 225 -1.69 2.28 -12.47
CA LEU A 225 -0.55 2.76 -13.23
C LEU A 225 -0.95 4.03 -13.98
N ILE A 226 -0.24 5.12 -13.76
CA ILE A 226 -0.52 6.41 -14.41
C ILE A 226 0.59 6.71 -15.41
N CYS A 227 0.30 6.64 -16.71
CA CYS A 227 1.25 6.85 -17.80
C CYS A 227 2.55 6.03 -17.61
N PRO A 228 2.49 4.70 -17.38
CA PRO A 228 3.63 3.91 -16.91
C PRO A 228 4.80 3.80 -17.90
N ALA A 229 6.02 3.91 -17.38
CA ALA A 229 7.25 3.60 -18.13
C ALA A 229 7.63 2.13 -17.95
N VAL A 230 7.22 1.27 -18.89
CA VAL A 230 7.28 -0.20 -18.76
C VAL A 230 7.96 -0.92 -19.93
N ASP A 231 8.49 -0.18 -20.90
CA ASP A 231 9.15 -0.73 -22.10
C ASP A 231 10.55 -0.11 -22.26
N LEU A 232 11.58 -0.96 -22.29
CA LEU A 232 12.98 -0.60 -22.56
C LEU A 232 13.37 -0.83 -24.01
N SER A 233 12.49 -1.42 -24.83
CA SER A 233 12.69 -1.45 -26.27
C SER A 233 12.86 -0.01 -26.76
N GLU A 234 13.70 0.17 -27.77
CA GLU A 234 13.81 1.50 -28.35
C GLU A 234 12.40 1.92 -28.77
N ILE A 235 11.95 3.07 -28.26
CA ILE A 235 10.72 3.69 -28.72
C ILE A 235 11.01 3.95 -30.18
N GLU A 236 10.54 3.05 -31.06
CA GLU A 236 10.57 3.25 -32.48
C GLU A 236 9.89 4.60 -32.69
N THR A 237 10.70 5.62 -32.95
CA THR A 237 10.27 6.77 -33.70
C THR A 237 9.94 6.22 -35.08
N HIS A 238 8.81 5.52 -35.21
CA HIS A 238 8.08 5.55 -36.46
C HIS A 238 7.95 7.03 -36.79
N GLY A 239 8.34 7.39 -38.02
CA GLY A 239 8.52 8.75 -38.51
C GLY A 239 7.28 9.63 -38.52
N ASP A 240 6.37 9.45 -37.59
CA ASP A 240 5.22 10.30 -37.34
C ASP A 240 5.67 11.45 -36.46
N ALA A 241 5.87 12.60 -37.09
CA ALA A 241 6.02 13.89 -36.42
C ALA A 241 4.85 14.19 -35.45
N GLU A 242 3.76 13.41 -35.50
CA GLU A 242 2.63 13.43 -34.56
C GLU A 242 2.96 12.84 -33.16
N ALA A 243 3.92 11.91 -33.04
CA ALA A 243 4.31 11.32 -31.74
C ALA A 243 5.11 12.30 -30.86
N SER A 244 5.75 13.28 -31.48
CA SER A 244 6.31 14.46 -30.83
C SER A 244 5.26 15.56 -30.79
N SER A 245 4.18 15.36 -30.02
CA SER A 245 3.25 16.46 -29.73
C SER A 245 4.08 17.65 -29.23
N ALA A 246 3.96 18.82 -29.88
CA ALA A 246 4.62 20.05 -29.45
C ALA A 246 4.23 20.47 -28.02
N HIS A 247 3.20 19.82 -27.46
CA HIS A 247 2.65 20.03 -26.14
C HIS A 247 3.04 18.91 -25.14
N CYS A 248 3.84 17.93 -25.55
CA CYS A 248 4.32 16.89 -24.64
C CYS A 248 5.35 17.46 -23.65
N LEU A 249 5.17 17.15 -22.36
CA LEU A 249 6.12 17.52 -21.31
C LEU A 249 7.40 16.67 -21.34
N LEU A 250 7.38 15.54 -22.04
CA LEU A 250 8.52 14.63 -22.18
C LEU A 250 9.11 14.74 -23.57
N SER A 251 10.41 15.06 -23.64
CA SER A 251 11.15 15.00 -24.90
C SER A 251 11.71 13.59 -25.14
N PRO A 252 11.94 13.20 -26.41
CA PRO A 252 12.64 11.96 -26.75
C PRO A 252 13.98 11.81 -26.03
N GLU A 253 14.74 12.91 -25.89
CA GLU A 253 16.04 12.94 -25.24
C GLU A 253 15.94 12.67 -23.74
N MET A 254 14.91 13.22 -23.08
CA MET A 254 14.66 12.96 -21.66
C MET A 254 14.37 11.48 -21.42
N ILE A 255 13.55 10.86 -22.27
CA ILE A 255 13.21 9.44 -22.15
C ILE A 255 14.41 8.55 -22.47
N ALA A 256 15.17 8.88 -23.51
CA ALA A 256 16.39 8.17 -23.85
C ALA A 256 17.44 8.28 -22.72
N ALA A 257 17.56 9.43 -22.06
CA ALA A 257 18.43 9.63 -20.91
C ALA A 257 17.96 8.82 -19.69
N GLY A 258 16.66 8.85 -19.38
CA GLY A 258 16.07 8.05 -18.31
C GLY A 258 16.28 6.55 -18.52
N ARG A 259 16.05 6.05 -19.75
CA ARG A 259 16.29 4.66 -20.14
C ARG A 259 17.74 4.22 -19.89
N ARG A 260 18.71 4.98 -20.38
CA ARG A 260 20.14 4.67 -20.23
C ARG A 260 20.63 4.81 -18.78
N GLY A 261 20.11 5.80 -18.04
CA GLY A 261 20.45 6.00 -16.65
C GLY A 261 19.91 4.89 -15.76
N TYR A 262 18.66 4.47 -16.00
CA TYR A 262 18.00 3.42 -15.24
C TYR A 262 18.61 2.05 -15.50
N HIS A 263 18.87 1.69 -16.75
CA HIS A 263 19.36 0.37 -17.13
C HIS A 263 20.63 0.48 -17.99
N THR A 264 21.79 0.17 -17.42
CA THR A 264 23.10 0.42 -18.05
C THR A 264 23.32 -0.40 -19.32
N THR A 265 22.65 -1.54 -19.46
CA THR A 265 22.63 -2.39 -20.66
C THR A 265 21.28 -2.35 -21.38
N ALA A 266 20.56 -1.23 -21.35
CA ALA A 266 19.21 -1.11 -21.95
C ALA A 266 19.12 -1.51 -23.44
N SER A 267 20.22 -1.55 -24.18
CA SER A 267 20.27 -1.99 -25.57
C SER A 267 20.30 -3.51 -25.74
N ASP A 268 20.47 -4.28 -24.67
CA ASP A 268 20.47 -5.75 -24.68
C ASP A 268 19.15 -6.29 -24.07
N PRO A 269 18.20 -6.77 -24.89
CA PRO A 269 16.92 -7.30 -24.43
C PRO A 269 17.03 -8.44 -23.42
N THR A 270 18.12 -9.21 -23.45
CA THR A 270 18.31 -10.35 -22.54
C THR A 270 18.52 -9.90 -21.09
N THR A 271 18.83 -8.62 -20.87
CA THR A 271 19.09 -8.05 -19.56
C THR A 271 17.90 -7.30 -18.96
N TRP A 272 16.85 -7.03 -19.74
CA TRP A 272 15.74 -6.17 -19.31
C TRP A 272 14.98 -6.71 -18.09
N ALA A 273 14.79 -8.03 -17.99
CA ALA A 273 14.04 -8.67 -16.90
C ALA A 273 12.72 -7.92 -16.60
N ASP A 274 12.45 -7.64 -15.32
CA ASP A 274 11.27 -6.91 -14.88
C ASP A 274 11.39 -5.38 -14.96
N ALA A 275 12.51 -4.85 -15.49
CA ALA A 275 12.68 -3.44 -15.83
C ALA A 275 11.83 -3.05 -17.05
N SER A 276 11.42 -4.04 -17.87
CA SER A 276 10.61 -3.87 -19.06
C SER A 276 9.40 -4.81 -19.05
N SER A 277 8.48 -4.60 -18.11
CA SER A 277 7.36 -5.51 -17.81
C SER A 277 6.46 -5.87 -19.01
N VAL A 278 6.44 -5.09 -20.09
CA VAL A 278 5.71 -5.45 -21.33
C VAL A 278 6.22 -6.74 -21.99
N HIS A 279 7.43 -7.20 -21.64
CA HIS A 279 8.01 -8.45 -22.16
C HIS A 279 7.92 -9.61 -21.16
N CYS A 280 7.30 -9.40 -19.99
CA CYS A 280 7.13 -10.42 -18.96
C CYS A 280 5.81 -11.18 -19.12
N ASP A 281 5.71 -12.36 -18.50
CA ASP A 281 4.41 -13.02 -18.27
C ASP A 281 3.61 -12.20 -17.26
N LEU A 282 2.40 -11.79 -17.61
CA LEU A 282 1.51 -10.98 -16.75
C LEU A 282 0.41 -11.81 -16.06
N ARG A 283 0.37 -13.13 -16.27
CA ARG A 283 -0.64 -14.01 -15.65
C ARG A 283 -0.50 -14.04 -14.13
N GLY A 284 -1.64 -14.19 -13.47
CA GLY A 284 -1.72 -14.29 -12.01
C GLY A 284 -1.44 -12.98 -11.26
N LEU A 285 -1.29 -11.86 -11.96
CA LEU A 285 -1.23 -10.53 -11.34
C LEU A 285 -2.63 -10.07 -10.88
N PRO A 286 -2.70 -9.19 -9.86
CA PRO A 286 -3.97 -8.67 -9.37
C PRO A 286 -4.64 -7.77 -10.42
N PRO A 287 -5.87 -7.28 -10.16
CA PRO A 287 -6.48 -6.27 -11.02
C PRO A 287 -5.58 -5.04 -11.17
N VAL A 288 -5.44 -4.53 -12.39
CA VAL A 288 -4.64 -3.34 -12.69
C VAL A 288 -5.45 -2.37 -13.55
N LEU A 289 -5.53 -1.12 -13.10
CA LEU A 289 -6.00 0.01 -13.90
C LEU A 289 -4.81 0.74 -14.51
N VAL A 290 -4.83 0.94 -15.82
CA VAL A 290 -3.83 1.72 -16.55
C VAL A 290 -4.46 3.01 -17.05
N GLN A 291 -4.06 4.15 -16.51
CA GLN A 291 -4.43 5.45 -17.05
C GLN A 291 -3.38 5.92 -18.05
N ALA A 292 -3.79 6.16 -19.30
CA ALA A 292 -2.93 6.59 -20.38
C ALA A 292 -3.35 7.99 -20.87
N ALA A 293 -2.41 8.75 -21.43
CA ALA A 293 -2.68 10.10 -21.94
C ALA A 293 -2.24 10.20 -23.40
N SER A 294 -3.10 10.72 -24.28
CA SER A 294 -2.83 10.65 -25.74
C SER A 294 -1.76 11.63 -26.22
N LEU A 295 -1.41 12.67 -25.45
CA LEU A 295 -0.29 13.58 -25.76
C LEU A 295 1.01 13.18 -25.04
N ASP A 296 1.04 12.02 -24.41
CA ASP A 296 2.24 11.47 -23.77
C ASP A 296 3.17 10.81 -24.79
N TYR A 297 4.46 11.17 -24.77
CA TYR A 297 5.47 10.56 -25.61
C TYR A 297 5.59 9.05 -25.38
N ILE A 298 5.36 8.59 -24.14
CA ILE A 298 5.37 7.15 -23.82
C ILE A 298 3.98 6.52 -23.78
N TYR A 299 2.97 7.14 -24.42
CA TYR A 299 1.62 6.58 -24.54
C TYR A 299 1.62 5.10 -24.97
N GLN A 300 2.48 4.77 -25.94
CA GLN A 300 2.62 3.40 -26.46
C GLN A 300 3.03 2.37 -25.40
N HIS A 301 3.69 2.77 -24.31
CA HIS A 301 4.01 1.86 -23.21
C HIS A 301 2.73 1.35 -22.54
N SER A 302 1.75 2.23 -22.34
CA SER A 302 0.45 1.87 -21.74
C SER A 302 -0.34 0.94 -22.66
N VAL A 303 -0.39 1.27 -23.96
CA VAL A 303 -1.09 0.48 -24.98
C VAL A 303 -0.47 -0.91 -25.11
N ARG A 304 0.85 -1.00 -25.26
CA ARG A 304 1.56 -2.28 -25.37
C ARG A 304 1.42 -3.14 -24.12
N LEU A 305 1.40 -2.52 -22.93
CA LEU A 305 1.18 -3.26 -21.68
C LEU A 305 -0.22 -3.85 -21.61
N ALA A 306 -1.26 -3.10 -21.99
CA ALA A 306 -2.63 -3.61 -22.04
C ALA A 306 -2.79 -4.73 -23.08
N GLN A 307 -2.22 -4.56 -24.28
CA GLN A 307 -2.19 -5.59 -25.32
C GLN A 307 -1.44 -6.84 -24.86
N LYS A 308 -0.34 -6.67 -24.12
CA LYS A 308 0.41 -7.78 -23.54
C LYS A 308 -0.46 -8.55 -22.54
N ALA A 309 -1.16 -7.85 -21.64
CA ALA A 309 -2.05 -8.47 -20.67
C ALA A 309 -3.15 -9.28 -21.36
N GLU A 310 -3.79 -8.72 -22.38
CA GLU A 310 -4.78 -9.42 -23.20
C GLU A 310 -4.19 -10.67 -23.88
N SER A 311 -3.00 -10.55 -24.49
CA SER A 311 -2.31 -11.67 -25.14
C SER A 311 -1.92 -12.80 -24.17
N ASP A 312 -1.69 -12.47 -22.90
CA ASP A 312 -1.41 -13.41 -21.82
C ASP A 312 -2.69 -14.04 -21.23
N GLY A 313 -3.87 -13.60 -21.68
CA GLY A 313 -5.17 -14.07 -21.21
C GLY A 313 -5.62 -13.45 -19.89
N VAL A 314 -5.10 -12.27 -19.54
CA VAL A 314 -5.46 -11.53 -18.33
C VAL A 314 -6.76 -10.77 -18.58
N THR A 315 -7.79 -11.00 -17.76
CA THR A 315 -9.16 -10.47 -17.96
C THR A 315 -9.59 -9.45 -16.90
N ASN A 316 -8.73 -9.15 -15.93
CA ASN A 316 -9.01 -8.28 -14.78
C ASN A 316 -8.26 -6.94 -14.88
N TRP A 317 -7.83 -6.55 -16.08
CA TRP A 317 -7.11 -5.32 -16.34
C TRP A 317 -7.98 -4.37 -17.16
N GLU A 318 -7.86 -3.08 -16.89
CA GLU A 318 -8.58 -2.02 -17.60
C GLU A 318 -7.59 -0.94 -18.01
N ILE A 319 -7.78 -0.39 -19.22
CA ILE A 319 -7.06 0.78 -19.70
C ILE A 319 -8.04 1.92 -19.92
N ASP A 320 -7.74 3.07 -19.31
CA ASP A 320 -8.49 4.31 -19.40
C ASP A 320 -7.63 5.35 -20.14
N VAL A 321 -8.02 5.69 -21.37
CA VAL A 321 -7.28 6.60 -22.24
C VAL A 321 -7.88 7.99 -22.16
N HIS A 322 -7.12 8.93 -21.62
CA HIS A 322 -7.48 10.34 -21.58
C HIS A 322 -6.99 11.06 -22.82
N HIS A 323 -7.93 11.42 -23.68
CA HIS A 323 -7.65 12.20 -24.89
C HIS A 323 -7.22 13.63 -24.55
N ASP A 324 -6.30 14.17 -25.35
CA ASP A 324 -5.76 15.53 -25.27
C ASP A 324 -5.06 15.87 -23.94
N MET A 325 -4.72 14.84 -23.15
CA MET A 325 -4.02 15.00 -21.88
C MET A 325 -2.52 14.73 -22.02
N PRO A 326 -1.66 15.49 -21.30
CA PRO A 326 -0.21 15.29 -21.30
C PRO A 326 0.22 14.15 -20.35
N HIS A 327 1.52 13.83 -20.39
CA HIS A 327 2.15 12.87 -19.48
C HIS A 327 1.83 13.17 -17.99
N VAL A 328 1.34 12.15 -17.28
CA VAL A 328 0.93 12.21 -15.86
C VAL A 328 -0.03 13.38 -15.60
N PHE A 329 -1.04 13.56 -16.46
CA PHE A 329 -2.04 14.62 -16.29
C PHE A 329 -2.72 14.60 -14.91
N SER A 330 -2.83 13.43 -14.28
CA SER A 330 -3.48 13.24 -12.99
C SER A 330 -2.87 14.06 -11.84
N ILE A 331 -1.59 14.45 -11.92
CA ILE A 331 -0.97 15.28 -10.88
C ILE A 331 -1.29 16.77 -11.03
N PHE A 332 -1.82 17.21 -12.17
CA PHE A 332 -2.21 18.61 -12.34
C PHE A 332 -3.48 18.89 -11.53
N PRO A 333 -3.52 19.99 -10.75
CA PRO A 333 -4.74 20.38 -10.06
C PRO A 333 -5.88 20.56 -11.06
N SER A 334 -7.08 20.11 -10.71
CA SER A 334 -8.30 20.27 -11.53
C SER A 334 -8.79 21.72 -11.66
N TYR A 335 -8.01 22.71 -11.21
CA TYR A 335 -8.29 24.13 -11.35
C TYR A 335 -7.34 24.73 -12.38
N VAL A 336 -7.62 24.47 -13.67
CA VAL A 336 -7.08 25.25 -14.79
C VAL A 336 -8.25 25.74 -15.62
#